data_AF-A0A7V3L393-F1
#
_entry.id   AF-A0A7V3L393-F1
#
_cell.length_a   1.000
_cell.length_b   1.000
_cell.length_c   1.000
_cell.angle_alpha   90.00
_cell.angle_beta   90.00
_cell.angle_gamma   90.00
#
_symmetry.space_group_name_H-M   'P 1'
#
loop_
_entity.id
_entity.type
_entity.pdbx_description
1 polymer ?
#
loop_
_entity_poly.entity_id
_entity_poly.type
_entity_poly.pdbx_seq_one_letter_code
_entity_poly.pdbx_strand_id
1 'polypeptide(L)' 'MGELRASAGKVDLRPQAGQWMTGYGGRVDPAEGTHDPIMARAVALDDG' A
#
# COMPACT_ATOMS: atom_id res chain seq x y z
N MET A 1 -12.91 30.19 -12.81
CA MET A 1 -12.85 28.87 -12.13
C MET A 1 -11.91 28.02 -12.97
N GLY A 2 -10.87 27.46 -12.36
CA GLY A 2 -9.85 26.67 -13.06
C GLY A 2 -10.41 25.33 -13.56
N GLU A 3 -9.63 24.62 -14.37
CA GLU A 3 -9.94 23.27 -14.80
C GLU A 3 -9.47 22.27 -13.73
N LEU A 4 -10.37 21.42 -13.22
CA LEU A 4 -10.01 20.37 -12.27
C LEU A 4 -8.92 19.47 -12.86
N ARG A 5 -7.76 19.44 -12.20
CA ARG A 5 -6.67 18.51 -12.51
C ARG A 5 -6.73 17.33 -11.57
N ALA A 6 -6.52 16.14 -12.11
CA ALA A 6 -6.49 14.91 -11.35
C ALA A 6 -5.33 14.01 -11.80
N SER A 7 -4.69 13.34 -10.85
CA SER A 7 -3.75 12.26 -11.14
C SER A 7 -3.96 11.07 -10.20
N ALA A 8 -3.58 9.89 -10.66
CA ALA A 8 -3.64 8.67 -9.87
C ALA A 8 -2.30 7.94 -9.95
N GLY A 9 -1.83 7.44 -8.81
CA GLY A 9 -0.56 6.74 -8.69
C GLY A 9 -0.67 5.47 -7.86
N LYS A 10 0.22 4.51 -8.13
CA LYS A 10 0.37 3.28 -7.34
C LYS A 10 1.85 3.01 -7.09
N VAL A 11 2.21 2.63 -5.86
CA VAL A 11 3.57 2.25 -5.46
C VAL A 11 3.53 0.91 -4.72
N ASP A 12 4.50 0.04 -5.00
CA ASP A 12 4.71 -1.21 -4.27
C ASP A 12 5.29 -0.91 -2.89
N LEU A 13 4.62 -1.37 -1.84
CA LEU A 13 5.02 -1.28 -0.44
C LEU A 13 5.37 -2.66 0.13
N ARG A 14 5.80 -3.60 -0.71
CA ARG A 14 6.15 -4.95 -0.28
C ARG A 14 7.06 -4.91 0.96
N PRO A 15 6.64 -5.56 2.07
CA PRO A 15 7.47 -5.67 3.25
C PRO A 15 8.76 -6.44 2.95
N GLN A 16 9.78 -6.22 3.77
CA GLN A 16 10.93 -7.12 3.81
C GLN A 16 10.47 -8.52 4.21
N ALA A 17 11.16 -9.56 3.76
CA ALA A 17 10.84 -10.94 4.13
C ALA A 17 11.01 -11.16 5.64
N GLY A 18 10.21 -12.06 6.23
CA GLY A 18 10.33 -12.43 7.64
C GLY A 18 9.80 -11.40 8.64
N GLN A 19 8.87 -10.52 8.22
CA GLN A 19 8.25 -9.55 9.13
C GLN A 19 7.07 -10.17 9.91
N TRP A 20 6.88 -9.71 11.15
CA TRP A 20 5.73 -10.09 11.98
C TRP A 20 4.41 -9.61 11.36
N MET A 21 3.43 -10.50 11.29
CA MET A 21 2.11 -10.18 10.72
C MET A 21 1.22 -9.52 11.78
N THR A 22 0.61 -8.38 11.43
CA THR A 22 -0.37 -7.71 12.30
C THR A 22 -1.80 -8.28 12.12
N GLY A 23 -2.71 -7.92 13.04
CA GLY A 23 -4.15 -8.18 12.96
C GLY A 23 -4.67 -9.44 13.66
N TYR A 24 -3.83 -10.47 13.85
CA TYR A 24 -4.21 -11.71 14.54
C TYR A 24 -3.12 -12.14 15.52
N GLY A 25 -3.41 -12.10 16.82
CA GLY A 25 -2.45 -12.44 17.88
C GLY A 25 -2.00 -13.91 17.92
N GLY A 26 -2.75 -14.80 17.26
CA GLY A 26 -2.36 -16.22 17.10
C GLY A 26 -1.32 -16.46 15.99
N ARG A 27 -0.93 -15.44 15.23
CA ARG A 27 0.17 -15.54 14.27
C ARG A 27 1.49 -15.38 15.02
N VAL A 28 2.04 -16.52 15.41
CA VAL A 28 3.25 -16.63 16.23
C VAL A 28 4.51 -16.89 15.42
N ASP A 29 4.39 -16.98 14.09
CA ASP A 29 5.50 -17.07 13.15
C ASP A 29 5.56 -15.83 12.23
N PRO A 30 6.75 -15.41 11.80
CA PRO A 30 6.90 -14.35 10.79
C PRO A 30 6.37 -14.76 9.42
N ALA A 31 6.16 -13.78 8.53
CA ALA A 31 5.75 -14.05 7.16
C ALA A 31 6.85 -14.78 6.36
N GLU A 32 6.49 -15.92 5.76
CA GLU A 32 7.40 -16.73 4.92
C GLU A 32 7.60 -16.17 3.49
N GLY A 33 6.70 -15.28 3.07
CA GLY A 33 6.75 -14.71 1.72
C GLY A 33 5.63 -13.70 1.47
N THR A 34 5.57 -13.21 0.24
CA THR A 34 4.51 -12.33 -0.24
C THR A 34 3.79 -13.02 -1.39
N HIS A 35 2.49 -13.31 -1.22
CA HIS A 35 1.64 -13.78 -2.31
C HIS A 35 1.29 -12.60 -3.24
N ASP A 36 0.64 -11.58 -2.67
CA ASP A 36 0.32 -10.33 -3.36
C ASP A 36 1.04 -9.15 -2.70
N PRO A 37 1.68 -8.25 -3.47
CA PRO A 37 2.33 -7.08 -2.91
C PRO A 37 1.31 -6.11 -2.31
N ILE A 38 1.68 -5.52 -1.17
CA ILE A 38 0.92 -4.42 -0.57
C ILE A 38 1.14 -3.19 -1.43
N MET A 39 0.06 -2.56 -1.91
CA MET A 39 0.16 -1.40 -2.80
C MET A 39 -0.36 -0.14 -2.11
N ALA A 40 0.44 0.91 -2.07
CA ALA A 40 -0.06 2.26 -1.85
C ALA A 40 -0.76 2.76 -3.12
N ARG A 41 -1.92 3.38 -2.96
CA ARG A 41 -2.67 4.03 -4.05
C ARG A 41 -3.01 5.44 -3.61
N ALA A 42 -2.77 6.40 -4.50
CA ALA A 42 -3.05 7.80 -4.25
C ALA A 42 -3.83 8.39 -5.42
N VAL A 43 -4.73 9.32 -5.10
CA VAL A 43 -5.42 10.19 -6.04
C VAL A 43 -5.11 11.62 -5.60
N ALA A 44 -4.53 12.41 -6.49
CA ALA A 44 -4.29 13.84 -6.27
C ALA A 44 -5.31 14.64 -7.09
N LEU A 45 -5.89 15.65 -6.46
CA LEU A 45 -6.88 16.55 -7.05
C LEU A 45 -6.40 17.99 -6.84
N ASP A 46 -6.56 18.83 -7.84
CA ASP A 46 -6.12 20.24 -7.89
C ASP A 46 -7.16 21.05 -8.67
N ASP A 47 -7.55 22.24 -8.20
CA ASP A 47 -8.67 23.02 -8.75
C ASP A 47 -8.30 23.92 -9.95
N GLY A 48 -7.07 23.82 -10.45
CA GLY A 48 -6.62 24.38 -11.74
C GLY A 48 -5.60 25.50 -11.65
#